data_AF-A0A101GE64-F1
#
_entry.id   AF-A0A101GE64-F1
#
_cell.length_a   1.000
_cell.length_b   1.000
_cell.length_c   1.000
_cell.angle_alpha   90.00
_cell.angle_beta   90.00
_cell.angle_gamma   90.00
#
_symmetry.space_group_name_H-M   'P 1'
#
loop_
_entity.id
_entity.type
_entity.pdbx_description
1 polymer ?
#
loop_
_entity_poly.entity_id
_entity_poly.type
_entity_poly.pdbx_seq_one_letter_code
_entity_poly.pdbx_strand_id
1 'polypeptide(L)'
;MNGPGKEKDLYKVLGVPRDASQEDIKRAYRKLVRKYHPDANPGDKEAEQRFKAINEAYEVLGDPQKRRQYDQFGTIGDDVGQGPFGGGFDPFGDIFGDIFDSMFGG
;
A
#
# COMPACT_ATOMS: atom_id res chain seq x y z
N MET A 1 2.19 -6.92 -23.83
CA MET A 1 3.53 -6.45 -23.45
C MET A 1 3.53 -6.33 -21.93
N ASN A 2 4.27 -7.19 -21.22
CA ASN A 2 4.36 -7.18 -19.75
C ASN A 2 5.63 -6.42 -19.35
N GLY A 3 5.50 -5.16 -18.94
CA GLY A 3 6.62 -4.38 -18.41
C GLY A 3 6.91 -4.79 -16.95
N PRO A 4 8.18 -4.95 -16.56
CA PRO A 4 8.57 -5.32 -15.19
C PRO A 4 8.51 -4.10 -14.28
N GLY A 5 7.30 -3.62 -13.98
CA GLY A 5 7.07 -2.73 -12.85
C GLY A 5 7.12 -3.56 -11.58
N LYS A 6 8.29 -3.62 -10.94
CA LYS A 6 8.46 -4.16 -9.57
C LYS A 6 7.88 -3.21 -8.50
N GLU A 7 6.95 -2.34 -8.89
CA GLU A 7 6.13 -1.58 -7.96
C GLU A 7 5.11 -2.56 -7.41
N LYS A 8 5.13 -2.74 -6.09
CA LYS A 8 4.22 -3.62 -5.39
C LYS A 8 2.79 -3.23 -5.79
N ASP A 9 2.14 -4.06 -6.60
CA ASP A 9 0.70 -3.92 -6.88
C ASP A 9 -0.03 -4.03 -5.53
N LEU A 10 -0.39 -2.90 -4.94
CA LEU A 10 -1.04 -2.86 -3.62
C LEU A 10 -2.37 -3.64 -3.64
N TYR A 11 -3.04 -3.63 -4.80
CA TYR A 11 -4.21 -4.44 -5.08
C TYR A 11 -3.93 -5.94 -5.00
N LYS A 12 -2.79 -6.41 -5.55
CA LYS A 12 -2.37 -7.82 -5.43
C LYS A 12 -2.00 -8.19 -4.01
N VAL A 13 -1.42 -7.27 -3.24
CA VAL A 13 -1.09 -7.50 -1.82
C VAL A 13 -2.36 -7.75 -1.00
N LEU A 14 -3.42 -6.95 -1.24
CA LEU A 14 -4.73 -7.17 -0.63
C LEU A 14 -5.52 -8.32 -1.28
N GLY A 15 -5.05 -8.86 -2.41
CA GLY A 15 -5.75 -9.90 -3.16
C GLY A 15 -7.09 -9.45 -3.73
N VAL A 16 -7.21 -8.15 -4.02
CA VAL A 16 -8.42 -7.54 -4.59
C VAL A 16 -8.13 -7.05 -6.01
N PRO A 17 -9.13 -7.00 -6.89
CA PRO A 17 -8.94 -6.43 -8.22
C PRO A 17 -8.81 -4.89 -8.16
N ARG A 18 -8.27 -4.27 -9.21
CA ARG A 18 -8.04 -2.80 -9.26
C ARG A 18 -9.35 -2.00 -9.26
N ASP A 19 -10.44 -2.60 -9.72
CA ASP A 19 -11.81 -2.05 -9.71
C ASP A 19 -12.54 -2.29 -8.38
N ALA A 20 -11.89 -2.91 -7.38
CA ALA A 20 -12.50 -3.19 -6.09
C ALA A 20 -13.06 -1.92 -5.44
N SER A 21 -14.23 -2.05 -4.82
CA SER A 21 -14.82 -0.96 -4.07
C SER A 21 -14.02 -0.68 -2.78
N GLN A 22 -14.20 0.49 -2.20
CA GLN A 22 -13.58 0.80 -0.89
C GLN A 22 -14.02 -0.18 0.20
N GLU A 23 -15.25 -0.68 0.12
CA GLU A 23 -15.75 -1.69 1.04
C GLU A 23 -15.02 -3.02 0.88
N ASP A 24 -14.71 -3.41 -0.36
CA ASP A 24 -13.99 -4.65 -0.66
C ASP A 24 -12.53 -4.58 -0.18
N ILE A 25 -11.87 -3.45 -0.42
CA ILE A 25 -10.51 -3.16 0.11
C ILE A 25 -10.50 -3.29 1.63
N LYS A 26 -11.44 -2.62 2.32
CA LYS A 26 -11.57 -2.67 3.79
C LYS A 26 -11.93 -4.06 4.31
N ARG A 27 -12.72 -4.83 3.56
CA ARG A 27 -13.08 -6.21 3.91
C ARG A 27 -11.90 -7.16 3.76
N ALA A 28 -11.16 -7.05 2.66
CA ALA A 28 -9.95 -7.82 2.41
C ALA A 28 -8.86 -7.53 3.44
N TYR A 29 -8.60 -6.25 3.72
CA TYR A 29 -7.67 -5.81 4.77
C TYR A 29 -7.99 -6.45 6.12
N ARG A 30 -9.23 -6.33 6.61
CA ARG A 30 -9.64 -6.92 7.90
C ARG A 30 -9.48 -8.44 7.94
N LYS A 31 -9.72 -9.14 6.83
CA LYS A 31 -9.55 -10.58 6.72
C LYS A 31 -8.06 -10.96 6.79
N LEU A 32 -7.22 -10.21 6.10
CA LEU A 32 -5.79 -10.46 6.02
C LEU A 32 -5.06 -10.10 7.33
N VAL A 33 -5.41 -8.99 7.97
CA VAL A 33 -4.92 -8.60 9.30
C VAL A 33 -5.18 -9.68 10.33
N ARG A 34 -6.41 -10.22 10.39
CA ARG A 34 -6.72 -11.32 11.32
C ARG A 34 -5.95 -12.60 11.00
N LYS A 35 -5.70 -12.86 9.71
CA LYS A 35 -4.97 -14.05 9.27
C LYS A 35 -3.48 -13.97 9.61
N TYR A 36 -2.86 -12.81 9.46
CA TYR A 36 -1.42 -12.60 9.66
C TYR A 36 -1.11 -11.79 10.92
N HIS A 37 -2.05 -11.69 11.86
CA HIS A 37 -1.85 -10.96 13.11
C HIS A 37 -0.69 -11.58 13.90
N PRO A 38 0.22 -10.79 14.51
CA PRO A 38 1.32 -11.30 15.32
C PRO A 38 0.83 -12.16 16.49
N ASP A 39 -0.28 -11.80 17.14
CA ASP A 39 -0.86 -12.61 18.23
C ASP A 39 -1.30 -14.01 17.76
N ALA A 40 -1.78 -14.13 16.52
CA ALA A 40 -2.21 -15.41 15.96
C ALA A 40 -1.04 -16.20 15.33
N ASN A 41 0.05 -15.53 14.98
CA ASN A 41 1.23 -16.11 14.34
C ASN A 41 2.53 -15.64 15.04
N PRO A 42 2.71 -15.94 16.33
CA PRO A 42 3.87 -15.47 17.08
C PRO A 42 5.15 -16.08 16.51
N GLY A 43 6.13 -15.23 16.16
CA GLY A 43 7.43 -15.66 15.64
C GLY A 43 7.46 -16.05 14.16
N ASP A 44 6.35 -15.91 13.43
CA ASP A 44 6.31 -16.13 11.99
C ASP A 44 6.76 -14.86 11.24
N LYS A 45 8.01 -14.89 10.74
CA LYS A 45 8.60 -13.80 9.95
C LYS A 45 7.87 -13.57 8.63
N GLU A 46 7.28 -14.60 8.02
CA GLU A 46 6.53 -14.46 6.78
C GLU A 46 5.19 -13.76 7.05
N ALA A 47 4.50 -14.13 8.13
CA ALA A 47 3.30 -13.45 8.57
C ALA A 47 3.58 -11.96 8.88
N GLU A 48 4.69 -11.65 9.54
CA GLU A 48 5.10 -10.27 9.82
C GLU A 48 5.36 -9.47 8.53
N GLN A 49 6.07 -10.04 7.56
CA GLN A 49 6.33 -9.40 6.27
C GLN A 49 5.03 -9.16 5.49
N ARG A 50 4.12 -10.15 5.46
CA ARG A 50 2.81 -10.01 4.82
C ARG A 50 1.98 -8.96 5.54
N PHE A 51 1.96 -8.95 6.86
CA PHE A 51 1.23 -7.98 7.68
C PHE A 51 1.68 -6.54 7.39
N LYS A 52 2.99 -6.30 7.30
CA LYS A 52 3.55 -5.00 6.89
C LYS A 52 3.07 -4.59 5.50
N ALA A 53 3.16 -5.48 4.52
CA ALA A 53 2.69 -5.21 3.15
C ALA A 53 1.18 -4.93 3.08
N ILE A 54 0.37 -5.65 3.86
CA ILE A 54 -1.09 -5.47 3.94
C ILE A 54 -1.44 -4.09 4.51
N ASN A 55 -0.71 -3.63 5.54
CA ASN A 55 -0.91 -2.29 6.10
C ASN A 55 -0.51 -1.20 5.11
N GLU A 56 0.65 -1.33 4.47
CA GLU A 56 1.12 -0.42 3.40
C GLU A 56 0.08 -0.30 2.28
N ALA A 57 -0.46 -1.43 1.81
CA ALA A 57 -1.48 -1.43 0.77
C ALA A 57 -2.80 -0.76 1.21
N TYR A 58 -3.24 -1.01 2.45
CA TYR A 58 -4.47 -0.40 2.95
C TYR A 58 -4.33 1.09 3.24
N GLU A 59 -3.14 1.56 3.65
CA GLU A 59 -2.91 2.98 3.89
C GLU A 59 -3.10 3.82 2.62
N VAL A 60 -2.75 3.27 1.46
CA VAL A 60 -2.94 3.91 0.16
C VAL A 60 -4.33 3.66 -0.39
N LEU A 61 -4.72 2.39 -0.49
CA LEU A 61 -5.95 2.01 -1.19
C LEU A 61 -7.20 2.30 -0.38
N GLY A 62 -7.10 2.26 0.95
CA GLY A 62 -8.20 2.50 1.88
C GLY A 62 -8.60 3.97 2.00
N ASP A 63 -7.74 4.91 1.58
CA ASP A 63 -8.09 6.32 1.47
C ASP A 63 -8.45 6.65 0.01
N PRO A 64 -9.68 7.11 -0.29
CA PRO A 64 -10.07 7.50 -1.64
C PRO A 64 -9.22 8.60 -2.29
N GLN A 65 -8.58 9.48 -1.51
CA GLN A 65 -7.65 10.49 -2.02
C GLN A 65 -6.30 9.87 -2.37
N LYS A 66 -5.69 9.11 -1.45
CA LYS A 66 -4.40 8.43 -1.70
C LYS A 66 -4.52 7.39 -2.81
N ARG A 67 -5.64 6.65 -2.87
CA ARG A 67 -5.93 5.72 -3.97
C ARG A 67 -6.00 6.44 -5.31
N ARG A 68 -6.67 7.59 -5.37
CA ARG A 68 -6.72 8.39 -6.60
C ARG A 68 -5.34 8.87 -7.01
N GLN A 69 -4.52 9.31 -6.06
CA GLN A 69 -3.13 9.66 -6.34
C GLN A 69 -2.33 8.45 -6.83
N TYR A 70 -2.47 7.28 -6.20
CA TYR A 70 -1.82 6.04 -6.63
C TYR A 70 -2.28 5.60 -8.03
N ASP A 71 -3.57 5.69 -8.33
CA ASP A 71 -4.10 5.33 -9.65
C ASP A 71 -3.66 6.37 -10.72
N GLN A 72 -3.51 7.64 -10.34
CA GLN A 72 -3.14 8.76 -11.22
C GLN A 72 -1.63 8.91 -11.43
N PHE A 73 -0.81 8.62 -10.42
CA PHE A 73 0.66 8.76 -10.43
C PHE A 73 1.41 7.41 -10.48
N GLY A 74 0.74 6.30 -10.17
CA GLY A 74 1.27 4.92 -10.32
C GLY A 74 1.04 4.33 -11.71
N THR A 75 0.58 5.14 -12.66
CA THR A 75 0.58 4.86 -14.09
C THR A 75 1.40 5.93 -14.82
N ILE A 76 2.63 6.22 -14.37
CA ILE A 76 3.63 6.86 -15.25
C ILE A 76 4.13 5.77 -16.21
N GLY A 77 3.21 5.35 -17.08
CA GLY A 77 3.43 4.48 -18.21
C GLY A 77 2.90 5.19 -19.45
N ASP A 78 3.75 6.06 -19.98
CA ASP A 78 3.81 6.54 -21.36
C ASP A 78 2.90 7.67 -21.89
N ASP A 79 1.88 8.17 -21.19
CA ASP A 79 1.11 9.30 -21.73
C ASP A 79 0.48 10.15 -20.63
N VAL A 80 1.01 11.36 -20.43
CA VAL A 80 0.31 12.63 -20.18
C VAL A 80 1.33 13.60 -19.56
N GLY A 81 1.79 14.53 -20.38
CA GLY A 81 2.66 15.62 -19.98
C GLY A 81 2.00 16.62 -19.01
N GLN A 82 2.88 17.40 -18.38
CA GLN A 82 2.63 18.76 -17.89
C GLN A 82 1.44 18.92 -16.92
N GLY A 83 1.61 18.45 -15.68
CA GLY A 83 0.85 18.92 -14.51
C GLY A 83 1.76 19.71 -13.55
N PRO A 84 1.32 20.86 -13.00
CA PRO A 84 2.17 21.83 -12.28
C PRO A 84 2.54 21.43 -10.83
N PHE A 85 2.61 20.14 -10.53
CA PHE A 85 3.08 19.63 -9.25
C PHE A 85 4.43 18.92 -9.43
N GLY A 86 5.39 19.66 -9.99
CA GLY A 86 6.80 19.33 -9.89
C GLY A 86 7.30 19.75 -8.51
N GLY A 87 7.47 18.80 -7.61
CA GLY A 87 8.08 19.02 -6.31
C GLY A 87 8.31 17.67 -5.66
N GLY A 88 9.57 17.24 -5.59
CA GLY A 88 9.97 15.99 -4.97
C GLY A 88 9.36 15.84 -3.58
N PHE A 89 8.49 14.86 -3.45
CA PHE A 89 8.03 14.34 -2.20
C PHE A 89 7.90 12.85 -2.48
N ASP A 90 8.79 12.05 -1.89
CA ASP A 90 8.60 10.60 -1.74
C ASP A 90 7.80 10.44 -0.44
N PRO A 91 6.46 10.57 -0.45
CA PRO A 91 5.66 10.62 0.76
C PRO A 91 5.64 9.26 1.47
N PHE A 92 6.10 8.22 0.77
CA PHE A 92 6.16 6.84 1.24
C PHE A 92 7.42 6.53 2.05
N GLY A 93 8.52 7.28 1.87
CA GLY A 93 9.75 7.11 2.65
C GLY A 93 9.68 7.80 4.00
N ASP A 94 9.24 9.07 4.00
CA ASP A 94 9.25 9.91 5.19
C ASP A 94 8.12 9.56 6.17
N ILE A 95 6.92 9.22 5.69
CA ILE A 95 5.79 8.88 6.56
C ILE A 95 5.97 7.52 7.26
N PHE A 96 6.55 6.52 6.59
CA PHE A 96 6.85 5.24 7.22
C PHE A 96 8.07 5.30 8.14
N GLY A 97 9.07 6.14 7.82
CA GLY A 97 10.20 6.42 8.71
C GLY A 97 9.74 7.01 10.04
N ASP A 98 8.92 8.07 9.99
CA ASP A 98 8.47 8.78 11.18
C ASP A 98 7.47 7.96 12.04
N ILE A 99 6.62 7.14 11.41
CA ILE A 99 5.67 6.27 12.11
C ILE A 99 6.36 5.05 12.74
N PHE A 100 7.35 4.46 12.05
CA PHE A 100 8.12 3.35 12.62
C PHE A 100 9.03 3.82 13.75
N ASP A 101 9.70 4.97 13.60
CA ASP A 101 10.55 5.55 14.66
C ASP A 101 9.72 5.99 15.88
N SER A 102 8.51 6.52 15.66
CA SER A 102 7.59 6.88 16.77
C SER A 102 6.93 5.68 17.48
N MET A 103 6.81 4.51 16.83
CA MET A 103 6.27 3.30 17.46
C MET A 103 7.33 2.40 18.08
N PHE A 104 8.60 2.49 17.66
CA PHE A 104 9.70 1.64 18.13
C PHE A 104 10.81 2.39 18.89
N GLY A 105 10.77 3.73 18.96
CA GLY A 105 11.80 4.59 19.55
C GLY A 105 11.44 5.26 20.89
N GLY A 106 10.58 4.65 21.70
CA GLY A 106 10.21 5.12 23.05
C GLY A 106 10.47 4.10 24.14
#